data_AF-A0AA88J598-F1
#
_entry.id   AF-A0AA88J598-F1
#
_cell.length_a   1.000
_cell.length_b   1.000
_cell.length_c   1.000
_cell.angle_alpha   90.00
_cell.angle_beta   90.00
_cell.angle_gamma   90.00
#
_symmetry.space_group_name_H-M   'P 1'
#
loop_
_entity.id
_entity.type
_entity.pdbx_description
1 polymer ?
#
loop_
_entity_poly.entity_id
_entity_poly.type
_entity_poly.pdbx_seq_one_letter_code
_entity_poly.pdbx_strand_id
1 'polypeptide(L)'
;MKKLLLFLKGPGIENFQIIGDAIPGNKLLGCGYPVRGTSLCMFQWVRHLQDGTRQYIEGATNPEYIVTADDVDKIIAVECIPMDDQGRQGDIVRLFANDQSKIKCGTRPISQENDKKSVGKDNLDKKTN
;
A
#
# COMPACT_ATOMS: atom_id res chain seq x y z
N MET A 1 39.16 -15.74 -6.79
CA MET A 1 38.73 -15.73 -5.37
C MET A 1 37.31 -15.15 -5.28
N LYS A 2 36.27 -15.99 -5.18
CA LYS A 2 34.86 -15.57 -5.04
C LYS A 2 34.10 -16.39 -3.98
N LYS A 3 34.82 -16.95 -2.98
CA LYS A 3 34.23 -17.90 -2.03
C LYS A 3 34.52 -17.51 -0.58
N LEU A 4 34.20 -16.26 -0.23
CA LEU A 4 34.20 -15.78 1.15
C LEU A 4 33.17 -14.65 1.38
N LEU A 5 31.97 -14.77 0.80
CA LEU A 5 30.85 -13.85 1.09
C LEU A 5 29.56 -14.58 1.51
N LEU A 6 29.60 -15.90 1.65
CA LEU A 6 28.41 -16.71 1.99
C LEU A 6 28.31 -17.09 3.48
N PHE A 7 29.28 -16.69 4.32
CA PHE A 7 29.39 -17.22 5.69
C PHE A 7 28.76 -16.38 6.81
N LEU A 8 28.01 -15.33 6.50
CA LEU A 8 27.09 -14.73 7.47
C LEU A 8 25.81 -14.29 6.74
N LYS A 9 25.02 -15.24 6.22
CA LYS A 9 23.63 -14.90 5.89
C LYS A 9 22.92 -14.60 7.20
N GLY A 10 22.80 -13.32 7.56
CA GLY A 10 22.01 -12.87 8.71
C GLY A 10 20.53 -13.25 8.55
N PRO A 11 19.71 -12.89 9.54
CA PRO A 11 18.26 -13.07 9.50
C PRO A 11 17.68 -12.66 8.14
N GLY A 12 16.66 -13.36 7.67
CA GLY A 12 16.08 -13.12 6.35
C GLY A 12 14.57 -13.24 6.29
N ILE A 13 14.04 -12.80 5.15
CA ILE A 13 12.66 -13.06 4.72
C ILE A 13 12.69 -13.56 3.27
N GLU A 14 11.95 -14.63 2.99
CA GLU A 14 11.79 -15.23 1.66
C GLU A 14 10.35 -15.10 1.18
N ASN A 15 10.14 -15.10 -0.15
CA ASN A 15 8.85 -14.85 -0.78
C ASN A 15 8.14 -13.60 -0.21
N PHE A 16 8.91 -12.54 0.04
CA PHE A 16 8.32 -11.28 0.43
C PHE A 16 7.42 -10.79 -0.72
N GLN A 17 6.22 -10.35 -0.37
CA GLN A 17 5.19 -9.91 -1.31
C GLN A 17 4.28 -8.87 -0.66
N ILE A 18 3.58 -8.12 -1.51
CA ILE A 18 2.49 -7.23 -1.11
C ILE A 18 1.18 -7.84 -1.62
N ILE A 19 0.23 -8.05 -0.72
CA ILE A 19 -1.11 -8.54 -1.03
C ILE A 19 -2.09 -7.38 -0.90
N GLY A 20 -3.01 -7.25 -1.86
CA GLY A 20 -4.09 -6.26 -1.85
C GLY A 20 -3.99 -5.25 -3.00
N ASP A 21 -5.10 -4.54 -3.23
CA ASP A 21 -5.17 -3.51 -4.26
C ASP A 21 -4.70 -2.17 -3.72
N ALA A 22 -3.75 -1.55 -4.41
CA ALA A 22 -3.16 -0.27 -4.00
C ALA A 22 -4.07 0.91 -4.41
N ILE A 23 -5.26 0.96 -3.82
CA ILE A 23 -6.31 1.95 -4.07
C ILE A 23 -6.65 2.63 -2.74
N PRO A 24 -6.81 3.98 -2.69
CA PRO A 24 -7.19 4.66 -1.46
C PRO A 24 -8.41 4.02 -0.77
N GLY A 25 -8.28 3.76 0.53
CA GLY A 25 -9.27 3.06 1.36
C GLY A 25 -9.04 1.55 1.48
N ASN A 26 -8.25 0.94 0.60
CA ASN A 26 -7.96 -0.50 0.64
C ASN A 26 -6.74 -0.80 1.52
N LYS A 27 -6.72 -2.03 2.03
CA LYS A 27 -5.61 -2.58 2.82
C LYS A 27 -4.59 -3.26 1.92
N LEU A 28 -3.31 -2.93 2.14
CA LEU A 28 -2.15 -3.69 1.68
C LEU A 28 -1.56 -4.47 2.85
N LEU A 29 -1.03 -5.66 2.55
CA LEU A 29 -0.33 -6.52 3.51
C LEU A 29 1.04 -6.89 2.96
N GLY A 30 2.11 -6.45 3.62
CA GLY A 30 3.46 -6.97 3.41
C GLY A 30 3.64 -8.27 4.16
N CYS A 31 3.93 -9.37 3.46
CA CYS A 31 4.11 -10.68 4.08
C CYS A 31 5.16 -11.52 3.37
N GLY A 32 5.71 -12.50 4.09
CA GLY A 32 6.71 -13.45 3.59
C GLY A 32 7.08 -14.45 4.69
N TYR A 33 8.05 -15.31 4.41
CA TYR A 33 8.48 -16.36 5.32
C TYR A 33 9.79 -15.98 6.01
N PRO A 34 9.83 -15.87 7.35
CA PRO A 34 11.07 -15.62 8.07
C PRO A 34 12.01 -16.83 7.91
N VAL A 35 13.29 -16.57 7.68
CA VAL A 35 14.31 -17.61 7.48
C VAL A 35 15.59 -17.26 8.21
N ARG A 36 16.47 -18.26 8.39
CA ARG A 36 17.82 -18.07 8.94
C ARG A 36 17.84 -17.43 10.33
N GLY A 37 16.89 -17.83 11.18
CA GLY A 37 16.82 -17.38 12.57
C GLY A 37 16.07 -16.07 12.79
N THR A 38 15.38 -15.52 11.78
CA THR A 38 14.49 -14.38 11.98
C THR A 38 13.41 -14.70 12.99
N SER A 39 13.34 -13.93 14.06
CA SER A 39 12.30 -13.96 15.09
C SER A 39 11.32 -12.79 14.96
N LEU A 40 11.75 -11.68 14.33
CA LEU A 40 10.96 -10.48 14.15
C LEU A 40 11.23 -9.85 12.77
N CYS A 41 10.19 -9.36 12.10
CA CYS A 41 10.30 -8.50 10.92
C CYS A 41 9.76 -7.11 11.26
N MET A 42 10.61 -6.09 11.16
CA MET A 42 10.17 -4.70 11.24
C MET A 42 9.69 -4.23 9.87
N PHE A 43 8.51 -3.65 9.81
CA PHE A 43 7.95 -3.09 8.58
C PHE A 43 7.95 -1.57 8.63
N GLN A 44 8.08 -0.94 7.46
CA GLN A 44 7.87 0.49 7.31
C GLN A 44 7.37 0.78 5.89
N TRP A 45 6.23 1.45 5.80
CA TRP A 45 5.71 1.93 4.52
C TRP A 45 6.32 3.28 4.13
N VAL A 46 6.63 3.44 2.85
CA VAL A 46 7.35 4.60 2.32
C VAL A 46 6.72 5.11 1.02
N ARG A 47 6.75 6.43 0.85
CA ARG A 47 6.47 7.11 -0.43
C ARG A 47 7.79 7.35 -1.15
N HIS A 48 7.88 6.86 -2.37
CA HIS A 48 8.92 7.23 -3.31
C HIS A 48 8.44 8.41 -4.16
N LEU A 49 9.17 9.52 -4.07
CA LEU A 49 8.88 10.74 -4.81
C LEU A 49 9.60 10.72 -6.16
N GLN A 50 9.14 11.57 -7.09
CA GLN A 50 9.67 11.64 -8.45
C GLN A 50 11.13 12.13 -8.49
N ASP A 51 11.55 12.89 -7.49
CA ASP A 51 12.94 13.36 -7.32
C ASP A 51 13.89 12.28 -6.80
N GLY A 52 13.40 11.04 -6.59
CA GLY A 52 14.16 9.91 -6.10
C GLY A 52 14.26 9.84 -4.57
N THR A 53 13.69 10.80 -3.84
CA THR A 53 13.67 10.77 -2.38
C THR A 53 12.65 9.79 -1.83
N ARG A 54 12.90 9.34 -0.60
CA ARG A 54 12.02 8.46 0.18
C ARG A 54 11.46 9.22 1.36
N GLN A 55 10.15 9.21 1.50
CA GLN A 55 9.44 9.77 2.64
C GLN A 55 8.80 8.63 3.44
N TYR A 56 9.22 8.46 4.69
CA TYR A 56 8.58 7.53 5.61
C TYR A 56 7.15 8.01 5.90
N ILE A 57 6.22 7.07 5.86
CA ILE A 57 4.84 7.34 6.26
C ILE A 57 4.77 7.16 7.78
N GLU A 58 4.48 8.25 8.49
CA GLU A 58 4.47 8.29 9.94
C GLU A 58 3.50 7.24 10.50
N GLY A 59 3.96 6.45 11.48
CA GLY A 59 3.16 5.41 12.14
C GLY A 59 2.87 4.16 11.31
N ALA A 60 3.24 4.12 10.03
CA ALA A 60 2.99 2.98 9.14
C ALA A 60 4.06 1.88 9.30
N THR A 61 4.21 1.38 10.53
CA THR A 61 5.21 0.36 10.92
C THR A 61 4.65 -1.06 11.04
N ASN A 62 3.35 -1.23 10.82
CA ASN A 62 2.68 -2.53 10.78
C ASN A 62 2.85 -3.18 9.39
N PRO A 63 2.78 -4.53 9.31
CA PRO A 63 2.76 -5.21 8.02
C PRO A 63 1.53 -4.84 7.17
N GLU A 64 0.44 -4.45 7.83
CA GLU A 64 -0.77 -3.91 7.19
C GLU A 64 -0.69 -2.39 7.04
N TYR A 65 -1.15 -1.88 5.90
CA TYR A 65 -1.28 -0.45 5.64
C TYR A 65 -2.57 -0.15 4.88
N ILE A 66 -3.28 0.90 5.29
CA ILE A 66 -4.43 1.40 4.55
C ILE A 66 -3.93 2.50 3.61
N VAL A 67 -4.12 2.32 2.31
CA VAL A 67 -3.77 3.35 1.33
C VAL A 67 -4.63 4.59 1.57
N THR A 68 -4.00 5.75 1.63
CA THR A 68 -4.66 7.02 1.95
C THR A 68 -4.82 7.89 0.71
N ALA A 69 -5.64 8.95 0.81
CA ALA A 69 -5.75 9.94 -0.25
C ALA A 69 -4.42 10.67 -0.53
N ASP A 70 -3.57 10.83 0.49
CA ASP A 70 -2.25 11.47 0.38
C ASP A 70 -1.23 10.65 -0.43
N ASP A 71 -1.54 9.37 -0.65
CA ASP A 71 -0.74 8.45 -1.45
C ASP A 71 -1.03 8.55 -2.94
N VAL A 72 -2.12 9.22 -3.33
CA VAL A 72 -2.45 9.47 -4.75
C VAL A 72 -1.29 10.18 -5.44
N ASP A 73 -0.98 9.73 -6.65
CA ASP A 73 0.17 10.17 -7.46
C ASP A 73 1.55 9.88 -6.88
N LYS A 74 1.62 9.14 -5.76
CA LYS A 74 2.87 8.63 -5.17
C LYS A 74 3.11 7.19 -5.56
N ILE A 75 4.37 6.78 -5.53
CA ILE A 75 4.77 5.37 -5.59
C ILE A 75 4.92 4.91 -4.14
N ILE A 76 4.26 3.83 -3.78
CA ILE A 76 4.31 3.27 -2.41
C ILE A 76 5.16 2.01 -2.40
N ALA A 77 5.98 1.86 -1.36
CA ALA A 77 6.72 0.64 -1.08
C ALA A 77 6.62 0.26 0.39
N VAL A 78 6.88 -1.00 0.69
CA VAL A 78 7.13 -1.50 2.04
C VAL A 78 8.56 -1.98 2.15
N GLU A 79 9.23 -1.59 3.23
CA GLU A 79 10.54 -2.10 3.63
C GLU A 79 10.35 -3.08 4.78
N CYS A 80 11.09 -4.20 4.73
CA CYS A 80 11.14 -5.20 5.78
C CYS A 80 12.59 -5.38 6.25
N ILE A 81 12.81 -5.26 7.56
CA ILE A 81 14.09 -5.55 8.22
C ILE A 81 13.92 -6.79 9.10
N PRO A 82 14.40 -7.97 8.68
CA PRO A 82 14.37 -9.17 9.50
C PRO A 82 15.42 -9.09 10.61
N MET A 83 15.08 -9.55 11.81
CA MET A 83 15.92 -9.56 13.00
C MET A 83 15.82 -10.90 13.73
N ASP A 84 16.92 -11.35 14.35
CA ASP A 84 16.90 -12.47 15.28
C ASP A 84 16.69 -12.02 16.74
N ASP A 85 16.64 -12.99 17.66
CA ASP A 85 16.47 -12.76 19.10
C ASP A 85 17.66 -12.06 19.78
N GLN A 86 18.81 -11.97 19.11
CA GLN A 86 19.98 -11.23 19.55
C GLN A 86 20.01 -9.80 19.00
N GLY A 87 19.00 -9.39 18.23
CA GLY A 87 18.90 -8.07 17.62
C GLY A 87 19.81 -7.87 16.39
N ARG A 88 20.41 -8.93 15.83
CA ARG A 88 21.17 -8.82 14.59
C ARG A 88 20.20 -8.59 13.44
N GLN A 89 20.49 -7.61 12.60
CA GLN A 89 19.68 -7.27 11.44
C GLN A 89 20.16 -8.00 10.19
N GLY A 90 19.22 -8.48 9.39
CA GLY A 90 19.47 -8.89 8.02
C GLY A 90 19.45 -7.71 7.04
N ASP A 91 19.58 -8.03 5.77
CA ASP A 91 19.44 -7.05 4.70
C ASP A 91 18.01 -6.51 4.62
N ILE A 92 17.88 -5.20 4.36
CA ILE A 92 16.58 -4.57 4.10
C ILE A 92 16.04 -5.09 2.77
N VAL A 93 14.83 -5.65 2.79
CA VAL A 93 14.11 -6.07 1.58
C VAL A 93 13.00 -5.06 1.30
N ARG A 94 12.95 -4.52 0.08
CA ARG A 94 11.93 -3.54 -0.34
C ARG A 94 11.09 -4.10 -1.47
N LEU A 95 9.78 -3.87 -1.41
CA LEU A 95 8.86 -4.11 -2.52
C LEU A 95 7.99 -2.91 -2.78
N PHE A 96 7.68 -2.69 -4.05
CA PHE A 96 6.78 -1.64 -4.50
C PHE A 96 5.39 -2.20 -4.71
N ALA A 97 4.39 -1.47 -4.23
CA ALA A 97 3.01 -1.75 -4.58
C ALA A 97 2.76 -1.39 -6.05
N ASN A 98 1.68 -1.95 -6.63
CA ASN A 98 1.17 -1.54 -7.94
C ASN A 98 2.23 -1.58 -9.07
N ASP A 99 3.10 -2.60 -9.07
CA ASP A 99 4.20 -2.74 -10.03
C ASP A 99 5.03 -1.46 -10.18
N GLN A 100 5.31 -0.80 -9.05
CA GLN A 100 6.07 0.47 -9.00
C GLN A 100 5.39 1.64 -9.74
N SER A 101 4.09 1.53 -10.01
CA SER A 101 3.29 2.60 -10.60
C SER A 101 2.61 3.45 -9.54
N LYS A 102 2.31 4.70 -9.90
CA LYS A 102 1.61 5.65 -9.03
C LYS A 102 0.24 5.11 -8.59
N ILE A 103 -0.10 5.34 -7.33
CA ILE A 103 -1.45 5.10 -6.81
C ILE A 103 -2.43 6.00 -7.56
N LYS A 104 -3.46 5.37 -8.14
CA LYS A 104 -4.54 6.09 -8.84
C LYS A 104 -5.67 6.34 -7.87
N CYS A 105 -6.34 7.49 -8.02
CA CYS A 105 -7.63 7.69 -7.40
C CYS A 105 -8.60 6.63 -7.97
N GLY A 106 -9.15 5.77 -7.12
CA GLY A 106 -10.13 4.78 -7.55
C GLY A 106 -11.34 5.51 -8.13
N THR A 107 -11.61 5.36 -9.43
CA THR A 107 -12.92 5.73 -9.96
C THR A 107 -13.93 4.83 -9.28
N ARG A 108 -14.77 5.41 -8.41
CA ARG A 108 -15.98 4.74 -7.95
C ARG A 108 -16.73 4.31 -9.22
N PRO A 109 -17.04 3.03 -9.43
CA PRO A 109 -17.93 2.66 -10.51
C PRO A 109 -19.21 3.47 -10.28
N ILE A 110 -19.57 4.31 -11.26
CA ILE A 110 -20.88 4.96 -11.25
C ILE A 110 -21.86 3.81 -11.39
N SER A 111 -22.41 3.30 -10.28
CA SER A 111 -23.64 2.54 -10.34
C SER A 111 -24.61 3.42 -11.09
N GLN A 112 -25.12 2.97 -12.24
CA GLN A 112 -26.10 3.72 -13.01
C GLN A 112 -27.33 3.95 -12.13
N GLU A 113 -27.37 5.08 -11.46
CA GLU A 113 -28.55 5.59 -10.82
C GLU A 113 -29.43 6.05 -11.96
N ASN A 114 -30.38 5.19 -12.34
CA ASN A 114 -31.41 5.54 -13.30
C ASN A 114 -32.17 6.74 -12.72
N ASP A 115 -31.93 7.93 -13.29
CA ASP A 115 -32.70 9.14 -13.07
C ASP A 115 -34.19 8.84 -13.28
N LYS A 116 -34.92 8.52 -12.21
CA LYS A 116 -36.37 8.70 -12.19
C LYS A 116 -36.62 10.19 -12.08
N LYS A 117 -36.63 10.85 -13.23
CA LYS A 117 -37.08 12.22 -13.41
C LYS A 117 -38.55 12.33 -12.96
N SER A 118 -38.79 12.62 -11.69
CA SER A 118 -40.10 13.07 -11.23
C SER A 118 -40.32 14.48 -11.79
N VAL A 119 -41.01 14.56 -12.93
CA VAL A 119 -41.54 15.83 -13.44
C VAL A 119 -42.50 16.37 -12.39
N GLY A 120 -42.07 17.43 -11.71
CA GLY A 120 -42.96 18.30 -10.94
C GLY A 120 -44.02 18.85 -11.89
N LYS A 121 -45.29 18.61 -11.59
CA LYS A 121 -46.40 19.36 -12.18
C LYS A 121 -46.80 20.43 -11.19
N ASP A 122 -46.10 21.54 -11.23
CA ASP A 122 -46.68 22.82 -10.82
C ASP A 122 -47.27 23.46 -12.06
N ASN A 123 -48.59 23.60 -12.10
CA ASN A 123 -49.26 24.66 -12.83
C ASN A 123 -50.50 25.03 -12.03
N LEU A 124 -50.34 26.11 -11.26
CA LEU A 124 -51.43 26.90 -10.72
C LEU A 124 -52.11 27.68 -11.86
N ASP A 125 -53.42 27.86 -11.68
CA ASP A 125 -54.22 29.03 -12.05
C ASP A 125 -55.25 28.99 -13.21
N LYS A 126 -56.51 29.07 -12.75
CA LYS A 126 -57.59 30.02 -13.14
C LYS A 126 -58.49 29.69 -14.34
N LYS A 127 -59.77 29.40 -14.00
CA LYS A 127 -60.97 30.28 -14.11
C LYS A 127 -62.18 29.67 -14.84
N THR A 128 -63.37 29.94 -14.28
CA THR A 128 -64.73 29.91 -14.88
C THR A 128 -65.31 28.50 -15.09
N ASN A 129 -66.51 28.15 -14.60
CA ASN A 129 -67.77 28.90 -14.49
C ASN A 129 -68.56 28.45 -13.25
#